data_AF-A0A349JY04-F1
#
_entry.id   AF-A0A349JY04-F1
#
_cell.length_a   1.000
_cell.length_b   1.000
_cell.length_c   1.000
_cell.angle_alpha   90.00
_cell.angle_beta   90.00
_cell.angle_gamma   90.00
#
_symmetry.space_group_name_H-M   'P 1'
#
loop_
_entity.id
_entity.type
_entity.pdbx_description
1 polymer ?
#
loop_
_entity_poly.entity_id
_entity_poly.type
_entity_poly.pdbx_seq_one_letter_code
_entity_poly.pdbx_strand_id
1 'polypeptide(L)'
;MHTDRRTFLTRLSAVGSSLVIPSLLTAQDNASAGSGTTRKKIAFLGSVVRTHSHSQHFLDRLALGYGWRGAWQEPRLEIASVFIDQFPDQTDLARQRVKKYGLKLYPEIEEALTLVTGKLAVDGVVIIAEHGDYPSN
;
A
#
# COMPACT_ATOMS: atom_id res chain seq x y z
N MET A 1 -34.97 -19.27 -10.89
CA MET A 1 -33.88 -20.09 -11.47
C MET A 1 -32.56 -19.56 -10.92
N HIS A 2 -31.93 -20.33 -10.05
CA HIS A 2 -30.73 -19.97 -9.30
C HIS A 2 -29.56 -20.69 -9.96
N THR A 3 -28.68 -19.96 -10.65
CA THR A 3 -27.51 -20.56 -11.32
C THR A 3 -26.34 -20.61 -10.36
N ASP A 4 -25.92 -21.83 -10.04
CA ASP A 4 -24.81 -22.13 -9.14
C ASP A 4 -23.47 -22.09 -9.89
N ARG A 5 -22.54 -21.29 -9.35
CA ARG A 5 -21.15 -21.03 -9.79
C ARG A 5 -20.34 -22.28 -10.16
N ARG A 6 -20.72 -23.45 -9.65
CA ARG A 6 -20.07 -24.74 -9.93
C ARG A 6 -20.39 -25.31 -11.31
N THR A 7 -21.51 -24.92 -11.93
CA THR A 7 -21.94 -25.45 -13.24
C THR A 7 -21.15 -24.85 -14.41
N PHE A 8 -20.55 -23.67 -14.21
CA PHE A 8 -19.81 -22.96 -15.26
C PHE A 8 -18.44 -23.60 -15.56
N LEU A 9 -17.76 -24.13 -14.55
CA LEU A 9 -16.41 -24.70 -14.72
C LEU A 9 -16.41 -26.11 -15.33
N THR A 10 -17.52 -26.84 -15.26
CA THR A 10 -17.61 -28.21 -15.79
C THR A 10 -17.82 -28.27 -17.31
N ARG A 11 -18.06 -27.14 -18.00
CA ARG A 11 -18.29 -27.11 -19.45
C ARG A 11 -17.03 -26.92 -20.32
N LEU A 12 -15.83 -26.83 -19.75
CA LEU A 12 -14.62 -26.51 -20.52
C LEU A 12 -13.72 -27.69 -20.90
N SER A 13 -14.17 -28.94 -20.74
CA SER A 13 -13.36 -30.12 -21.11
C SER A 13 -14.15 -31.10 -21.96
N ALA A 14 -14.02 -30.99 -23.29
CA ALA A 14 -13.89 -32.09 -24.26
C ALA A 14 -14.32 -31.66 -25.68
N VAL A 15 -13.37 -31.42 -26.60
CA VAL A 15 -13.29 -32.02 -27.95
C VAL A 15 -11.82 -31.88 -28.41
N GLY A 16 -11.24 -32.98 -28.89
CA GLY A 16 -9.82 -33.10 -29.26
C GLY A 16 -9.47 -32.89 -30.73
N SER A 17 -8.19 -33.17 -31.02
CA SER A 17 -7.53 -33.42 -32.31
C SER A 17 -6.86 -32.23 -33.04
N SER A 18 -5.55 -32.12 -32.78
CA SER A 18 -4.43 -31.95 -33.72
C SER A 18 -4.55 -30.99 -34.92
N LEU A 19 -3.84 -29.86 -34.83
CA LEU A 19 -3.18 -29.19 -35.97
C LEU A 19 -1.87 -28.57 -35.47
N VAL A 20 -0.76 -29.02 -36.06
CA VAL A 20 0.59 -28.49 -35.85
C VAL A 20 0.68 -27.12 -36.55
N ILE A 21 1.02 -26.07 -35.81
CA ILE A 21 1.38 -24.75 -36.36
C ILE A 21 2.79 -24.41 -35.87
N PRO A 22 3.72 -24.02 -36.75
CA PRO A 22 5.12 -23.80 -36.39
C PRO A 22 5.32 -22.50 -35.59
N SER A 23 6.36 -22.52 -34.76
CA SER A 23 6.93 -21.40 -34.03
C SER A 23 7.13 -20.16 -34.91
N LEU A 24 6.49 -19.04 -34.56
CA LEU A 24 7.08 -17.69 -34.50
C LEU A 24 6.01 -16.68 -34.04
N LEU A 25 6.13 -16.16 -32.83
CA LEU A 25 6.04 -14.73 -32.50
C LEU A 25 6.19 -14.60 -30.99
N THR A 26 7.38 -14.14 -30.60
CA THR A 26 7.71 -13.41 -29.37
C THR A 26 6.48 -12.90 -28.62
N ALA A 27 6.07 -13.62 -27.57
CA ALA A 27 5.39 -13.00 -26.45
C ALA A 27 6.45 -12.14 -25.75
N GLN A 28 6.57 -10.91 -26.24
CA GLN A 28 7.28 -9.85 -25.60
C GLN A 28 6.53 -9.59 -24.29
N ASP A 29 6.96 -10.26 -23.22
CA ASP A 29 6.61 -9.87 -21.87
C ASP A 29 7.14 -8.44 -21.67
N ASN A 30 6.32 -7.47 -22.07
CA ASN A 30 6.35 -6.12 -21.52
C ASN A 30 5.85 -6.21 -20.07
N ALA A 31 6.51 -7.00 -19.24
CA ALA A 31 6.54 -6.74 -17.81
C ALA A 31 7.35 -5.46 -17.67
N SER A 32 6.62 -4.36 -17.47
CA SER A 32 7.11 -3.01 -17.30
C SER A 32 8.51 -3.00 -16.71
N ALA A 33 9.45 -2.51 -17.50
CA ALA A 33 10.72 -2.03 -17.02
C ALA A 33 10.42 -1.07 -15.85
N GLY A 34 10.53 -1.56 -14.63
CA GLY A 34 10.91 -0.74 -13.50
C GLY A 34 12.32 -0.27 -13.80
N SER A 35 12.43 0.78 -14.63
CA SER A 35 13.62 1.61 -14.74
C SER A 35 14.19 1.77 -13.33
N GLY A 36 15.43 1.35 -13.13
CA GLY A 36 16.13 1.21 -11.83
C GLY A 36 16.30 2.50 -11.04
N THR A 37 15.21 3.21 -10.76
CA THR A 37 15.14 4.28 -9.79
C THR A 37 14.62 3.69 -8.49
N THR A 38 15.44 3.79 -7.44
CA THR A 38 15.00 3.46 -6.08
C THR A 38 13.75 4.28 -5.76
N ARG A 39 12.69 3.65 -5.25
CA ARG A 39 11.47 4.35 -4.84
C ARG A 39 11.84 5.45 -3.85
N LYS A 40 11.20 6.61 -3.98
CA LYS A 40 11.39 7.72 -3.06
C LYS A 40 10.91 7.34 -1.66
N LYS A 41 11.75 7.61 -0.67
CA LYS A 41 11.49 7.30 0.74
C LYS A 41 10.75 8.45 1.39
N ILE A 42 9.63 8.15 2.05
CA ILE A 42 8.83 9.15 2.75
C ILE A 42 8.74 8.86 4.24
N ALA A 43 8.61 9.93 5.02
CA ALA A 43 8.08 9.87 6.38
C ALA A 43 6.56 10.10 6.34
N PHE A 44 5.80 9.25 7.03
CA PHE A 44 4.37 9.41 7.22
C PHE A 44 4.11 9.97 8.61
N LEU A 45 3.55 11.18 8.70
CA LEU A 45 3.17 11.83 9.95
C LEU A 45 1.63 11.84 10.02
N GLY A 46 1.08 11.11 10.98
CA GLY A 46 -0.36 11.05 11.25
C GLY A 46 -0.68 11.53 12.65
N SER A 47 -1.84 12.14 12.84
CA SER A 47 -2.32 12.47 14.19
C SER A 47 -2.98 11.27 14.88
N VAL A 48 -3.96 10.63 14.21
CA VAL A 48 -4.61 9.39 14.65
C VAL A 48 -4.84 8.43 13.49
N VAL A 49 -4.73 7.13 13.74
CA VAL A 49 -5.10 6.08 12.78
C VAL A 49 -6.22 5.23 13.37
N ARG A 50 -7.44 5.43 12.87
CA ARG A 50 -8.63 4.68 13.26
C ARG A 50 -9.45 4.34 12.03
N THR A 51 -10.48 3.52 12.18
CA THR A 51 -11.40 3.18 11.10
C THR A 51 -11.97 4.47 10.47
N HIS A 52 -11.88 4.56 9.14
CA HIS A 52 -12.34 5.70 8.34
C HIS A 52 -11.63 7.05 8.59
N SER A 53 -10.49 7.07 9.30
CA SER A 53 -9.67 8.29 9.33
C SER A 53 -8.91 8.46 8.01
N HIS A 54 -8.67 9.70 7.59
CA HIS A 54 -7.85 9.95 6.40
C HIS A 54 -6.45 9.35 6.54
N SER A 55 -5.86 9.40 7.73
CA SER A 55 -4.56 8.78 7.99
C SER A 55 -4.58 7.27 7.73
N GLN A 56 -5.65 6.57 8.11
CA GLN A 56 -5.81 5.15 7.79
C GLN A 56 -5.88 4.91 6.28
N HIS A 57 -6.68 5.71 5.56
CA HIS A 57 -6.80 5.60 4.12
C HIS A 57 -5.47 5.83 3.37
N PHE A 58 -4.68 6.83 3.76
CA PHE A 58 -3.40 7.08 3.11
C PHE A 58 -2.33 6.07 3.52
N LEU A 59 -2.24 5.70 4.79
CA LEU A 59 -1.27 4.71 5.26
C LEU A 59 -1.46 3.36 4.56
N ASP A 60 -2.69 2.86 4.48
CA ASP A 60 -2.98 1.57 3.83
C ASP A 60 -2.64 1.62 2.33
N ARG A 61 -2.97 2.71 1.64
CA ARG A 61 -2.72 2.86 0.19
C ARG A 61 -1.24 3.03 -0.15
N LEU A 62 -0.49 3.73 0.70
CA LEU A 62 0.95 3.93 0.51
C LEU A 62 1.75 2.68 0.88
N ALA A 63 1.25 1.85 1.80
CA ALA A 63 1.90 0.60 2.19
C ALA A 63 1.63 -0.56 1.23
N LEU A 64 0.38 -0.72 0.78
CA LEU A 64 -0.04 -1.89 0.01
C LEU A 64 -0.36 -1.60 -1.45
N GLY A 65 -0.82 -0.39 -1.76
CA GLY A 65 -1.44 -0.06 -3.03
C GLY A 65 -2.96 -0.06 -2.95
N TYR A 66 -3.61 0.14 -4.09
CA TYR A 66 -5.07 0.24 -4.15
C TYR A 66 -5.64 -0.02 -5.54
N GLY A 67 -6.91 -0.41 -5.61
CA GLY A 67 -7.65 -0.48 -6.88
C GLY A 67 -8.01 0.92 -7.40
N TRP A 68 -7.72 1.19 -8.66
CA TRP A 68 -8.15 2.40 -9.36
C TRP A 68 -8.42 2.10 -10.84
N ARG A 69 -9.58 2.53 -11.35
CA ARG A 69 -10.00 2.34 -12.76
C ARG A 69 -9.88 0.88 -13.25
N GLY A 70 -10.24 -0.08 -12.40
CA GLY A 70 -10.21 -1.51 -12.74
C GLY A 70 -8.83 -2.15 -12.71
N ALA A 71 -7.78 -1.43 -12.31
CA ALA A 71 -6.42 -1.94 -12.18
C ALA A 71 -5.86 -1.72 -10.78
N TRP A 72 -4.98 -2.61 -10.32
CA TRP A 72 -4.22 -2.42 -9.11
C TRP A 72 -3.14 -1.37 -9.32
N GLN A 73 -3.01 -0.44 -8.37
CA GLN A 73 -1.99 0.59 -8.34
C GLN A 73 -0.96 0.22 -7.29
N GLU A 74 0.22 -0.17 -7.76
CA GLU A 74 1.38 -0.41 -6.89
C GLU A 74 1.86 0.90 -6.24
N PRO A 75 2.28 0.89 -4.97
CA PRO A 75 2.90 2.03 -4.34
C PRO A 75 4.13 2.52 -5.13
N ARG A 76 4.14 3.81 -5.46
CA ARG A 76 5.26 4.47 -6.14
C ARG A 76 6.33 4.99 -5.17
N LEU A 77 6.06 4.92 -3.87
CA LEU A 77 6.88 5.43 -2.78
C LEU A 77 7.17 4.29 -1.79
N GLU A 78 8.18 4.48 -0.96
CA GLU A 78 8.49 3.61 0.18
C GLU A 78 8.27 4.38 1.48
N ILE A 79 7.50 3.81 2.42
CA ILE A 79 7.34 4.39 3.75
C ILE A 79 8.56 3.98 4.58
N ALA A 80 9.49 4.91 4.81
CA ALA A 80 10.69 4.66 5.59
C ALA A 80 10.43 4.71 7.10
N SER A 81 9.52 5.60 7.50
CA SER A 81 9.18 5.86 8.90
C SER A 81 7.74 6.33 9.04
N VAL A 82 7.19 6.07 10.22
CA VAL A 82 5.85 6.51 10.63
C VAL A 82 5.98 7.19 11.99
N PHE A 83 5.30 8.32 12.16
CA PHE A 83 5.03 8.93 13.45
C PHE A 83 3.51 9.09 13.57
N ILE A 84 2.95 8.64 14.71
CA ILE A 84 1.55 8.84 15.04
C ILE A 84 1.48 9.53 16.40
N ASP A 85 0.82 10.69 16.46
CA ASP A 85 0.79 11.52 17.67
C ASP A 85 -0.05 10.89 18.80
N GLN A 86 -1.24 10.36 18.45
CA GLN A 86 -2.22 9.89 19.41
C GLN A 86 -2.73 8.49 19.05
N PHE A 87 -2.88 7.64 20.07
CA PHE A 87 -3.36 6.26 19.95
C PHE A 87 -4.63 6.07 20.80
N PRO A 88 -5.84 6.32 20.24
CA PRO A 88 -7.08 6.17 21.00
C PRO A 88 -7.33 4.70 21.37
N ASP A 89 -7.43 4.38 22.66
CA ASP A 89 -7.45 3.00 23.18
C ASP A 89 -8.46 2.06 22.51
N GLN A 90 -9.65 2.58 22.18
CA GLN A 90 -10.75 1.77 21.65
C GLN A 90 -10.73 1.62 20.12
N THR A 91 -10.06 2.53 19.41
CA THR A 91 -10.16 2.62 17.95
C THR A 91 -8.81 2.65 17.24
N ASP A 92 -7.70 2.48 17.98
CA ASP A 92 -6.37 2.46 17.42
C ASP A 92 -6.20 1.32 16.40
N LEU A 93 -5.84 1.71 15.18
CA LEU A 93 -5.39 0.80 14.15
C LEU A 93 -3.90 0.99 13.84
N ALA A 94 -3.24 2.04 14.35
CA ALA A 94 -1.86 2.38 13.99
C ALA A 94 -0.91 1.23 14.31
N ARG A 95 -0.92 0.74 15.56
CA ARG A 95 0.01 -0.29 16.02
C ARG A 95 -0.13 -1.58 15.22
N GLN A 96 -1.37 -1.99 14.96
CA GLN A 96 -1.66 -3.17 14.15
C GLN A 96 -1.16 -2.99 12.70
N ARG A 97 -1.38 -1.82 12.10
CA ARG A 97 -0.98 -1.52 10.72
C ARG A 97 0.53 -1.44 10.54
N VAL A 98 1.22 -0.75 11.45
CA VAL A 98 2.69 -0.70 11.48
C VAL A 98 3.26 -2.11 11.52
N LYS A 99 2.76 -2.97 12.42
CA LYS A 99 3.20 -4.37 12.50
C LYS A 99 2.88 -5.16 11.23
N LYS A 100 1.65 -5.01 10.70
CA LYS A 100 1.20 -5.73 9.49
C LYS A 100 2.04 -5.40 8.26
N TYR A 101 2.48 -4.15 8.14
CA TYR A 101 3.21 -3.64 6.97
C TYR A 101 4.73 -3.62 7.17
N GLY A 102 5.23 -4.03 8.35
CA GLY A 102 6.67 -4.01 8.64
C GLY A 102 7.25 -2.60 8.70
N LEU A 103 6.45 -1.60 9.10
CA LEU A 103 6.86 -0.21 9.17
C LEU A 103 7.57 0.08 10.49
N LYS A 104 8.35 1.16 10.52
CA LYS A 104 9.02 1.65 11.72
C LYS A 104 8.25 2.83 12.31
N LEU A 105 7.71 2.63 13.51
CA LEU A 105 7.05 3.68 14.28
C LEU A 105 8.08 4.38 15.17
N TYR A 106 8.14 5.70 15.10
CA TYR A 106 8.99 6.54 15.93
C TYR A 106 8.12 7.37 16.89
N PRO A 107 8.59 7.59 18.13
CA PRO A 107 7.89 8.40 19.13
C PRO A 107 7.97 9.90 18.86
N GLU A 108 8.95 10.38 18.09
CA GLU A 108 9.16 11.80 17.82
C GLU A 108 9.20 12.10 16.32
N ILE A 109 8.73 13.29 15.92
CA ILE A 109 8.75 13.74 14.51
C ILE A 109 10.20 13.81 14.00
N GLU A 110 11.13 14.36 14.79
CA GLU A 110 12.54 14.46 14.40
C GLU A 110 13.13 13.07 14.09
N GLU A 111 12.85 12.08 14.93
CA GLU A 111 13.32 10.72 14.73
C GLU A 111 12.72 10.08 13.46
N ALA A 112 11.44 10.34 13.18
CA ALA A 112 10.80 9.89 11.95
C ALA A 112 11.44 10.54 10.70
N LEU A 113 11.76 11.83 10.75
CA LEU A 113 12.35 12.56 9.63
C LEU A 113 13.83 12.23 9.41
N THR A 114 14.56 11.97 10.49
CA THR A 114 16.01 11.75 10.45
C THR A 114 16.41 10.29 10.46
N LEU A 115 15.47 9.37 10.73
CA LEU A 115 15.76 7.97 11.02
C LEU A 115 16.81 7.82 12.13
N VAL A 116 16.80 8.74 13.10
CA VAL A 116 17.74 8.82 14.25
C VAL A 116 19.19 9.11 13.82
N THR A 117 19.41 9.61 12.61
CA THR A 117 20.76 9.98 12.11
C THR A 117 21.17 11.41 12.44
N GLY A 118 20.23 12.24 12.93
CA GLY A 118 20.44 13.67 13.18
C GLY A 118 20.47 14.55 11.91
N LYS A 119 20.17 13.99 10.74
CA LYS A 119 20.02 14.72 9.46
C LYS A 119 18.79 14.21 8.73
N LEU A 120 18.16 15.04 7.88
CA LEU A 120 17.02 14.61 7.08
C LEU A 120 17.39 13.39 6.21
N ALA A 121 16.66 12.29 6.41
CA ALA A 121 16.97 10.99 5.80
C ALA A 121 15.86 10.48 4.87
N VAL A 122 14.84 11.30 4.60
CA VAL A 122 13.71 11.00 3.72
C VAL A 122 13.67 11.97 2.54
N ASP A 123 13.16 11.51 1.39
CA ASP A 123 12.98 12.33 0.18
C ASP A 123 11.73 13.22 0.27
N GLY A 124 10.78 12.90 1.16
CA GLY A 124 9.54 13.65 1.30
C GLY A 124 8.77 13.31 2.57
N VAL A 125 7.73 14.10 2.84
CA VAL A 125 6.88 13.96 4.03
C VAL A 125 5.42 13.97 3.60
N VAL A 126 4.65 13.02 4.12
CA VAL A 126 3.19 12.99 4.01
C VAL A 126 2.62 13.31 5.39
N ILE A 127 1.86 14.39 5.50
CA ILE A 127 1.29 14.86 6.77
C ILE A 127 -0.23 14.76 6.69
N ILE A 128 -0.82 13.98 7.60
CA ILE A 128 -2.27 13.83 7.76
C ILE A 128 -2.63 14.10 9.23
N ALA A 129 -2.92 15.36 9.55
CA ALA A 129 -3.18 15.85 10.89
C ALA A 129 -4.61 16.41 11.04
N GLU A 130 -5.60 15.66 10.56
CA GLU A 130 -7.01 16.11 10.52
C GLU A 130 -7.75 15.93 11.86
N HIS A 131 -7.46 14.83 12.56
CA HIS A 131 -8.21 14.42 13.75
C HIS A 131 -7.29 14.29 14.95
N GLY A 132 -7.78 14.54 16.15
CA GLY A 132 -7.03 14.37 17.39
C GLY A 132 -7.70 15.14 18.50
N ASP A 133 -7.29 14.87 19.72
CA ASP A 133 -7.66 15.69 20.88
C ASP A 133 -6.59 16.77 21.04
N TYR A 134 -6.89 17.96 20.50
CA TYR A 134 -6.05 19.14 20.61
C TYR A 134 -6.87 20.29 21.19
N PRO A 135 -6.27 21.19 21.99
CA PRO A 135 -7.01 22.25 22.68
C PRO A 135 -7.60 23.32 21.74
N SER A 136 -7.06 23.43 20.53
CA SER A 136 -7.46 24.41 19.52
C SER A 136 -7.34 23.82 18.12
N ASN A 137 -8.21 24.29 17.22
CA ASN A 137 -8.12 24.02 15.78
C ASN A 137 -7.37 25.11 15.05
#